data_AF-A0A954P4R1-F1
#
_entry.id   AF-A0A954P4R1-F1
#
_cell.length_a   1.000
_cell.length_b   1.000
_cell.length_c   1.000
_cell.angle_alpha   90.00
_cell.angle_beta   90.00
_cell.angle_gamma   90.00
#
_symmetry.space_group_name_H-M   'P 1'
#
loop_
_entity.id
_entity.type
_entity.pdbx_description
1 polymer ?
#
loop_
_entity_poly.entity_id
_entity_poly.type
_entity_poly.pdbx_seq_one_letter_code
_entity_poly.pdbx_strand_id
1 'polypeptide(L)'
;RKMLTSRDEFDRLLAAWALVYVTPENAEARKEAIPLLLRAVLDSPRIPVRVEAARTLGKIGGDAPLVRNTLSKVAKDDSSEEVREAAAAALDALN
;
A
#
# COMPACT_ATOMS: atom_id res chain seq x y z
N ARG A 1 -16.32 -7.96 2.94
CA ARG A 1 -15.23 -8.96 2.85
C ARG A 1 -14.98 -9.55 1.45
N LYS A 2 -15.92 -9.50 0.48
CA LYS A 2 -15.79 -10.21 -0.81
C LYS A 2 -14.77 -9.64 -1.84
N MET A 3 -14.37 -8.37 -1.74
CA MET A 3 -13.44 -7.75 -2.71
C MET A 3 -11.95 -8.00 -2.42
N LEU A 4 -11.54 -8.24 -1.17
CA LEU A 4 -10.13 -8.53 -0.84
C LEU A 4 -9.62 -9.83 -1.49
N THR A 5 -10.54 -10.74 -1.79
CA THR A 5 -10.26 -12.02 -2.44
C THR A 5 -10.62 -12.01 -3.93
N SER A 6 -10.90 -10.83 -4.53
CA SER A 6 -11.17 -10.73 -5.97
C SER A 6 -9.94 -11.18 -6.76
N ARG A 7 -10.16 -11.77 -7.94
CA ARG A 7 -9.08 -12.10 -8.88
C ARG A 7 -8.53 -10.84 -9.55
N ASP A 8 -9.35 -9.79 -9.67
CA ASP A 8 -8.94 -8.51 -10.20
C ASP A 8 -8.11 -7.74 -9.17
N GLU A 9 -6.94 -7.28 -9.60
CA GLU A 9 -5.98 -6.57 -8.75
C GLU A 9 -6.45 -5.17 -8.38
N PHE A 10 -7.19 -4.52 -9.28
CA PHE A 10 -7.81 -3.23 -9.02
C PHE A 10 -8.90 -3.37 -7.97
N ASP A 11 -9.72 -4.42 -8.01
CA ASP A 11 -10.72 -4.69 -6.95
C ASP A 11 -10.09 -4.91 -5.58
N ARG A 12 -8.95 -5.60 -5.52
CA ARG A 12 -8.21 -5.83 -4.27
C ARG A 12 -7.59 -4.53 -3.75
N LEU A 13 -7.04 -3.71 -4.63
CA LEU A 13 -6.53 -2.39 -4.29
C LEU A 13 -7.67 -1.50 -3.80
N LEU A 14 -8.81 -1.45 -4.50
CA LEU A 14 -9.98 -0.69 -4.09
C LEU A 14 -10.52 -1.16 -2.73
N ALA A 15 -10.45 -2.46 -2.46
CA ALA A 15 -10.82 -3.03 -1.17
C ALA A 15 -9.84 -2.62 -0.05
N ALA A 16 -8.55 -2.64 -0.32
CA ALA A 16 -7.53 -2.19 0.62
C ALA A 16 -7.66 -0.68 0.88
N TRP A 17 -7.86 0.12 -0.17
CA TRP A 17 -8.14 1.56 -0.09
C TRP A 17 -9.41 1.85 0.71
N ALA A 18 -10.49 1.10 0.45
CA ALA A 18 -11.76 1.23 1.15
C ALA A 18 -11.65 0.88 2.64
N LEU A 19 -10.85 -0.12 3.02
CA LEU A 19 -10.67 -0.46 4.44
C LEU A 19 -10.00 0.66 5.25
N VAL A 20 -9.06 1.38 4.62
CA VAL A 20 -8.36 2.51 5.25
C VAL A 20 -9.28 3.71 5.40
N TYR A 21 -10.11 3.99 4.41
CA TYR A 21 -11.00 5.16 4.43
C TYR A 21 -12.31 4.93 5.18
N VAL A 22 -12.86 3.71 5.17
CA VAL A 22 -14.17 3.41 5.78
C VAL A 22 -14.04 3.09 7.27
N THR A 23 -12.91 2.54 7.71
CA THR A 23 -12.67 2.21 9.13
C THR A 23 -11.21 2.40 9.55
N PRO A 24 -10.70 3.65 9.58
CA PRO A 24 -9.31 3.93 9.96
C PRO A 24 -8.97 3.44 11.38
N GLU A 25 -9.97 3.40 12.28
CA GLU A 25 -9.85 2.97 13.68
C GLU A 25 -9.70 1.44 13.85
N ASN A 26 -10.12 0.64 12.85
CA ASN A 26 -10.24 -0.81 13.00
C ASN A 26 -8.89 -1.53 12.84
N ALA A 27 -8.28 -1.89 13.97
CA ALA A 27 -7.00 -2.58 14.03
C ALA A 27 -6.96 -3.91 13.25
N GLU A 28 -8.08 -4.64 13.19
CA GLU A 28 -8.14 -5.91 12.44
C GLU A 28 -8.21 -5.68 10.92
N ALA A 29 -8.90 -4.62 10.48
CA ALA A 29 -8.85 -4.21 9.08
C ALA A 29 -7.43 -3.81 8.65
N ARG A 30 -6.66 -3.15 9.52
CA ARG A 30 -5.25 -2.79 9.26
C ARG A 30 -4.36 -4.04 9.15
N LYS A 31 -4.54 -5.03 10.04
CA LYS A 31 -3.78 -6.29 10.00
C LYS A 31 -4.02 -7.10 8.72
N GLU A 32 -5.23 -7.10 8.19
CA GLU A 32 -5.55 -7.77 6.91
C GLU A 32 -5.07 -6.95 5.69
N ALA A 33 -5.10 -5.61 5.75
CA ALA A 33 -4.78 -4.74 4.62
C ALA A 33 -3.27 -4.57 4.38
N ILE A 34 -2.45 -4.47 5.43
CA ILE A 34 -1.01 -4.19 5.29
C ILE A 34 -0.29 -5.24 4.43
N PRO A 35 -0.44 -6.56 4.65
CA PRO A 35 0.21 -7.57 3.80
C PRO A 35 -0.19 -7.49 2.33
N LEU A 36 -1.46 -7.15 2.05
CA LEU A 36 -1.96 -7.01 0.68
C LEU A 36 -1.37 -5.78 -0.02
N LEU A 37 -1.27 -4.67 0.70
CA LEU A 37 -0.66 -3.44 0.18
C LEU A 37 0.85 -3.58 -0.04
N LEU A 38 1.55 -4.25 0.88
CA LEU A 38 2.98 -4.57 0.72
C LEU A 38 3.22 -5.43 -0.53
N ARG A 39 2.36 -6.42 -0.79
CA ARG A 39 2.43 -7.22 -2.01
C ARG A 39 2.11 -6.39 -3.25
N ALA A 40 1.08 -5.55 -3.19
CA ALA A 40 0.67 -4.72 -4.31
C ALA A 40 1.76 -3.72 -4.73
N VAL A 41 2.42 -3.08 -3.77
CA VAL A 41 3.49 -2.10 -4.08
C VAL A 41 4.75 -2.77 -4.63
N LEU A 42 4.99 -4.06 -4.34
CA LEU A 42 6.17 -4.79 -4.82
C LEU A 42 5.93 -5.49 -6.17
N ASP A 43 4.80 -6.17 -6.32
CA ASP A 43 4.63 -7.18 -7.36
C ASP A 43 3.62 -6.77 -8.45
N SER A 44 2.89 -5.66 -8.27
CA SER A 44 1.84 -5.31 -9.23
C SER A 44 2.42 -4.97 -10.60
N PRO A 45 1.91 -5.57 -11.69
CA PRO A 45 2.29 -5.17 -13.05
C PRO A 45 1.75 -3.77 -13.41
N ARG A 46 0.80 -3.23 -12.65
CA ARG A 46 0.13 -1.96 -12.95
C ARG A 46 0.74 -0.84 -12.13
N ILE A 47 1.38 0.12 -12.79
CA ILE A 47 1.94 1.32 -12.15
C ILE A 47 0.92 2.02 -11.22
N PRO A 48 -0.34 2.28 -11.64
CA PRO A 48 -1.30 2.95 -10.76
C PRO A 48 -1.60 2.18 -9.46
N VAL A 49 -1.55 0.84 -9.50
CA VAL A 49 -1.76 0.00 -8.32
C VAL A 49 -0.60 0.14 -7.34
N ARG A 50 0.65 0.17 -7.84
CA ARG A 50 1.83 0.38 -6.98
C ARG A 50 1.84 1.76 -6.34
N VAL A 51 1.52 2.80 -7.12
CA VAL A 51 1.41 4.19 -6.63
C VAL A 51 0.41 4.27 -5.48
N GLU A 52 -0.80 3.77 -5.68
CA GLU A 52 -1.82 3.82 -4.64
C GLU A 52 -1.48 2.96 -3.43
N ALA A 53 -0.88 1.78 -3.63
CA ALA A 53 -0.43 0.95 -2.53
C ALA A 53 0.62 1.69 -1.65
N ALA A 54 1.59 2.37 -2.28
CA ALA A 54 2.58 3.19 -1.57
C ALA A 54 1.92 4.31 -0.74
N ARG A 55 1.02 5.08 -1.38
CA ARG A 55 0.27 6.17 -0.71
C ARG A 55 -0.56 5.66 0.46
N THR A 56 -1.25 4.53 0.29
CA THR A 56 -2.07 3.93 1.34
C THR A 56 -1.20 3.46 2.51
N LEU A 57 -0.06 2.82 2.25
CA LEU A 57 0.87 2.38 3.30
C LEU A 57 1.36 3.56 4.15
N GLY A 58 1.68 4.71 3.53
CA GLY A 58 2.05 5.93 4.26
C GLY A 58 0.94 6.45 5.17
N LYS A 59 -0.33 6.37 4.73
CA LYS A 59 -1.49 6.82 5.52
C LYS A 59 -1.86 5.90 6.68
N ILE A 60 -1.67 4.59 6.55
CA ILE A 60 -2.06 3.63 7.61
C ILE A 60 -1.15 3.73 8.84
N GLY A 61 0.13 4.06 8.66
CA GLY A 61 1.07 4.17 9.79
C GLY A 61 1.26 2.87 10.59
N GLY A 62 0.87 1.71 10.03
CA GLY A 62 0.97 0.40 10.70
C GLY A 62 2.40 -0.13 10.77
N ASP A 63 2.57 -1.34 11.30
CA ASP A 63 3.84 -2.02 11.68
C ASP A 63 5.10 -1.45 11.00
N ALA A 64 5.60 -0.36 11.59
CA ALA A 64 6.39 0.66 10.91
C ALA A 64 7.72 0.16 10.32
N PRO A 65 8.45 -0.80 10.92
CA PRO A 65 9.72 -1.26 10.36
C PRO A 65 9.57 -1.93 8.99
N LEU A 66 8.60 -2.85 8.85
CA LEU A 66 8.40 -3.57 7.58
C LEU A 66 7.93 -2.61 6.49
N VAL A 67 6.96 -1.75 6.81
CA VAL A 67 6.43 -0.76 5.87
C VAL A 67 7.52 0.22 5.42
N ARG A 68 8.31 0.77 6.35
CA ARG A 68 9.42 1.69 6.03
C ARG A 68 10.48 1.01 5.17
N ASN A 69 10.87 -0.22 5.48
CA ASN A 69 11.87 -0.96 4.69
C ASN A 69 11.37 -1.23 3.26
N THR A 70 10.12 -1.67 3.11
CA THR A 70 9.52 -1.91 1.79
C THR A 70 9.42 -0.62 0.99
N LEU A 71 8.90 0.46 1.56
CA LEU A 71 8.80 1.75 0.87
C LEU A 71 10.18 2.33 0.52
N SER A 72 11.19 2.13 1.38
CA SER A 72 12.57 2.55 1.10
C SER A 72 13.19 1.79 -0.08
N LYS A 73 12.87 0.50 -0.21
CA LYS A 73 13.27 -0.29 -1.38
C LYS A 73 12.56 0.20 -2.63
N VAL A 74 11.24 0.38 -2.58
CA VAL A 74 10.43 0.83 -3.71
C VAL A 74 10.88 2.21 -4.19
N ALA A 75 11.14 3.15 -3.28
CA ALA A 75 11.63 4.50 -3.58
C ALA A 75 12.98 4.51 -4.34
N LYS A 76 13.79 3.46 -4.19
CA LYS A 76 15.11 3.34 -4.82
C LYS A 76 15.06 2.52 -6.12
N ASP A 77 14.34 1.40 -6.09
CA ASP A 77 14.52 0.32 -7.06
C ASP A 77 13.35 0.15 -8.03
N ASP A 78 12.20 0.82 -7.81
CA ASP A 78 11.06 0.67 -8.74
C ASP A 78 11.38 1.27 -10.11
N SER A 79 11.01 0.53 -11.17
CA SER A 79 11.15 0.93 -12.56
C SER A 79 10.43 2.23 -12.92
N SER A 80 9.32 2.54 -12.26
CA SER A 80 8.49 3.72 -12.53
C SER A 80 8.88 4.86 -11.59
N GLU A 81 9.18 6.03 -12.18
CA GLU A 81 9.46 7.26 -11.42
C GLU A 81 8.29 7.66 -10.52
N GLU A 82 7.06 7.59 -11.03
CA GLU A 82 5.85 7.92 -10.26
C GLU A 82 5.71 7.05 -9.01
N VAL A 83 6.09 5.77 -9.10
CA VAL A 83 6.04 4.85 -7.96
C VAL A 83 7.14 5.18 -6.95
N ARG A 84 8.34 5.53 -7.42
CA ARG A 84 9.44 5.95 -6.53
C ARG A 84 9.07 7.20 -5.74
N GLU A 85 8.51 8.21 -6.41
CA GLU A 85 8.05 9.45 -5.78
C GLU A 85 6.94 9.18 -4.75
N ALA A 86 5.95 8.35 -5.09
CA ALA A 86 4.88 7.99 -4.18
C ALA A 86 5.41 7.28 -2.92
N ALA A 87 6.40 6.40 -3.07
CA ALA A 87 7.04 5.72 -1.95
C ALA A 87 7.88 6.66 -1.08
N ALA A 88 8.61 7.61 -1.68
CA ALA A 88 9.34 8.63 -0.95
C ALA A 88 8.41 9.53 -0.13
N ALA A 89 7.33 10.03 -0.75
CA ALA A 89 6.32 10.83 -0.05
C ALA A 89 5.64 10.04 1.09
N ALA A 90 5.42 8.74 0.89
CA ALA A 90 4.87 7.87 1.92
C ALA A 90 5.83 7.68 3.10
N LEU A 91 7.15 7.62 2.86
CA LEU A 91 8.16 7.59 3.94
C LEU A 91 8.16 8.88 4.75
N ASP A 92 8.06 10.03 4.08
CA ASP A 92 8.00 11.33 4.76
C ASP A 92 6.76 11.45 5.64
N ALA A 93 5.62 10.91 5.20
CA ALA A 93 4.38 10.88 5.99
C ALA A 93 4.41 9.93 7.20
N LEU A 94 5.38 9.02 7.26
CA LEU A 94 5.56 8.08 8.38
C LEU A 94 6.46 8.62 9.50
N ASN A 95 7.05 9.81 9.34
CA ASN A 95 7.88 10.49 10.35
C ASN A 95 7.03 11.33 11.31
#